data_AF-I1VWP4-F1
#
_entry.id   AF-I1VWP4-F1
#
_cell.length_a   1.000
_cell.length_b   1.000
_cell.length_c   1.000
_cell.angle_alpha   90.00
_cell.angle_beta   90.00
_cell.angle_gamma   90.00
#
_symmetry.space_group_name_H-M   'P 1'
#
loop_
_entity.id
_entity.type
_entity.pdbx_description
1 polymer ?
#
loop_
_entity_poly.entity_id
_entity_poly.type
_entity_poly.pdbx_seq_one_letter_code
_entity_poly.pdbx_strand_id
1 'polypeptide(L)'
;RYLGYIADEMNMGLHELGPMAMKSTKAIRINSTCTVFAGAELRDRLSLGDKREDIMAGLHRAIILRAMSILARSGGIRDQFTFTGGIAK
;
A
#
# COMPACT_ATOMS: atom_id res chain seq x y z
N ARG A 1 7.98 4.18 7.11
CA ARG A 1 8.34 5.31 6.23
C ARG A 1 7.38 5.48 5.06
N TYR A 2 7.20 4.49 4.17
CA TYR A 2 6.24 4.60 3.04
C TYR A 2 4.80 4.88 3.51
N LEU A 3 4.24 3.98 4.33
CA LEU A 3 2.86 4.14 4.82
C LEU A 3 2.70 5.37 5.73
N GLY A 4 3.73 5.75 6.48
CA GLY A 4 3.71 6.98 7.29
C GLY A 4 3.54 8.23 6.43
N TYR A 5 4.31 8.34 5.34
CA TYR A 5 4.16 9.45 4.40
C TYR A 5 2.78 9.48 3.72
N ILE A 6 2.23 8.31 3.36
CA ILE A 6 0.87 8.22 2.81
C ILE A 6 -0.17 8.66 3.85
N ALA A 7 0.01 8.30 5.12
CA ALA A 7 -0.86 8.75 6.21
C ALA A 7 -0.84 10.28 6.36
N ASP A 8 0.36 10.88 6.28
CA ASP A 8 0.53 12.34 6.33
C ASP A 8 -0.16 13.03 5.14
N GLU A 9 0.00 12.53 3.92
CA GLU A 9 -0.67 13.06 2.71
C GLU A 9 -2.21 12.95 2.79
N MET A 10 -2.70 11.91 3.46
CA MET A 10 -4.13 11.66 3.65
C MET A 10 -4.69 12.38 4.89
N ASN A 11 -3.83 13.06 5.65
CA ASN A 11 -4.13 13.71 6.91
C ASN A 11 -4.88 12.79 7.90
N MET A 12 -4.36 11.57 8.08
CA MET A 12 -4.94 10.55 8.96
C MET A 12 -3.86 9.77 9.71
N GLY A 13 -4.25 9.07 10.77
CA GLY A 13 -3.37 8.20 11.51
C GLY A 13 -2.96 6.96 10.70
N LEU A 14 -1.71 6.52 10.87
CA LEU A 14 -1.18 5.31 10.22
C LEU A 14 -2.05 4.07 10.46
N HIS A 15 -2.64 3.96 11.65
CA HIS A 15 -3.51 2.85 12.05
C HIS A 15 -4.87 2.84 11.33
N GLU A 16 -5.27 3.96 10.74
CA GLU A 16 -6.55 4.10 10.02
C GLU A 16 -6.45 3.63 8.56
N LEU A 17 -5.23 3.56 8.01
CA LEU A 17 -5.00 3.16 6.61
C LEU A 17 -5.52 1.76 6.30
N GLY A 18 -5.27 0.80 7.19
CA GLY A 18 -5.70 -0.60 7.04
C GLY A 18 -7.23 -0.72 7.01
N PRO A 19 -7.94 -0.28 8.06
CA PRO A 19 -9.41 -0.27 8.09
C PRO A 19 -10.04 0.49 6.92
N MET A 20 -9.41 1.57 6.43
CA MET A 20 -9.88 2.30 5.26
C MET A 20 -9.72 1.47 3.98
N ALA A 21 -8.57 0.85 3.75
CA ALA A 21 -8.33 0.01 2.58
C ALA A 21 -9.32 -1.17 2.50
N MET A 22 -9.73 -1.73 3.65
CA MET A 22 -10.68 -2.85 3.71
C MET A 22 -12.11 -2.47 3.26
N LYS A 23 -12.44 -1.19 3.20
CA LYS A 23 -13.74 -0.70 2.69
C LYS A 23 -13.77 -0.57 1.16
N SER A 24 -12.65 -0.81 0.49
CA SER A 24 -12.55 -0.71 -0.97
C SER A 24 -13.55 -1.63 -1.67
N THR A 25 -14.17 -1.09 -2.71
CA THR A 25 -15.11 -1.82 -3.58
C THR A 25 -14.57 -1.97 -5.00
N LYS A 26 -13.50 -1.25 -5.34
CA LYS A 26 -12.88 -1.23 -6.66
C LYS A 26 -11.36 -1.39 -6.53
N ALA A 27 -10.81 -2.30 -7.34
CA ALA A 27 -9.37 -2.46 -7.43
C ALA A 27 -8.75 -1.34 -8.28
N ILE A 28 -8.05 -0.40 -7.63
CA ILE A 28 -7.22 0.59 -8.30
C ILE A 28 -5.80 0.05 -8.44
N ARG A 29 -5.28 0.11 -9.67
CA ARG A 29 -3.89 -0.26 -9.94
C ARG A 29 -2.98 0.93 -9.63
N ILE A 30 -2.12 0.74 -8.64
CA ILE A 30 -1.03 1.64 -8.31
C ILE A 30 0.29 1.03 -8.81
N ASN A 31 1.09 1.80 -9.52
CA ASN A 31 2.35 1.33 -10.09
C ASN A 31 3.57 1.75 -9.24
N SER A 32 3.43 2.81 -8.44
CA SER A 32 4.55 3.38 -7.70
C SER A 32 4.74 2.78 -6.30
N THR A 33 5.94 2.27 -6.03
CA THR A 33 6.35 1.79 -4.70
C THR A 33 7.44 2.65 -4.05
N CYS A 34 7.95 3.66 -4.76
CA CYS A 34 8.78 4.71 -4.20
C CYS A 34 7.89 5.72 -3.49
N THR A 35 8.23 6.13 -2.27
CA THR A 35 7.42 7.04 -1.45
C THR A 35 7.05 8.34 -2.16
N VAL A 36 8.00 8.96 -2.86
CA VAL A 36 7.77 10.24 -3.57
C VAL A 36 6.80 10.06 -4.73
N PHE A 37 7.01 9.03 -5.56
CA PHE A 37 6.12 8.75 -6.69
C PHE A 37 4.75 8.24 -6.25
N ALA A 38 4.68 7.48 -5.16
CA ALA A 38 3.42 7.04 -4.59
C ALA A 38 2.57 8.22 -4.08
N GLY A 39 3.19 9.25 -3.49
CA GLY A 39 2.48 10.49 -3.14
C GLY A 39 1.95 11.24 -4.36
N ALA A 40 2.74 11.32 -5.42
CA ALA A 40 2.29 11.94 -6.67
C ALA A 40 1.11 11.17 -7.29
N GLU A 41 1.21 9.85 -7.38
CA GLU A 41 0.14 8.99 -7.92
C GLU A 41 -1.12 9.02 -7.02
N LEU A 42 -0.96 9.08 -5.69
CA LEU A 42 -2.06 9.30 -4.75
C LEU A 42 -2.83 10.59 -5.06
N ARG A 43 -2.12 11.72 -5.20
CA ARG A 43 -2.75 13.02 -5.49
C ARG A 43 -3.45 13.03 -6.86
N ASP A 44 -2.85 12.38 -7.86
CA ASP A 44 -3.44 12.23 -9.18
C ASP A 44 -4.75 11.41 -9.13
N ARG A 45 -4.76 10.29 -8.42
CA ARG A 45 -5.97 9.48 -8.23
C ARG A 45 -7.08 10.23 -7.49
N LEU A 46 -6.71 11.00 -6.47
CA LEU A 46 -7.65 11.85 -5.75
C LEU A 46 -8.25 12.93 -6.66
N SER A 47 -7.46 13.53 -7.55
CA SER A 47 -7.96 14.54 -8.50
C SER A 47 -8.91 13.95 -9.55
N LEU A 48 -8.71 12.69 -9.93
CA LEU A 48 -9.61 11.92 -10.79
C LEU A 48 -10.91 11.49 -10.08
N GLY A 49 -11.06 11.76 -8.79
CA GLY A 49 -12.24 11.42 -8.00
C GLY A 49 -12.31 9.95 -7.59
N ASP A 50 -11.21 9.21 -7.69
CA ASP A 50 -11.15 7.85 -7.14
C ASP A 50 -11.33 7.91 -5.61
N LYS A 51 -12.09 6.95 -5.06
CA LYS A 51 -12.38 6.92 -3.63
C LYS A 51 -11.13 6.62 -2.81
N ARG A 52 -11.03 7.23 -1.63
CA ARG A 52 -9.89 7.08 -0.72
C ARG A 52 -9.64 5.61 -0.36
N GLU A 53 -10.68 4.87 -0.04
CA GLU A 53 -10.60 3.44 0.27
C GLU A 53 -10.01 2.61 -0.87
N ASP A 54 -10.38 2.90 -2.11
CA ASP A 54 -9.92 2.18 -3.30
C ASP A 54 -8.44 2.48 -3.59
N ILE A 55 -8.03 3.74 -3.41
CA ILE A 55 -6.63 4.14 -3.58
C ILE A 55 -5.76 3.48 -2.50
N MET A 56 -6.24 3.45 -1.25
CA MET A 56 -5.53 2.80 -0.15
C MET A 56 -5.37 1.29 -0.38
N ALA A 57 -6.41 0.61 -0.87
CA ALA A 57 -6.30 -0.80 -1.26
C ALA A 57 -5.27 -1.00 -2.39
N GLY A 58 -5.26 -0.12 -3.38
CA GLY A 58 -4.28 -0.13 -4.46
C GLY A 58 -2.83 0.03 -3.97
N LEU A 59 -2.59 0.97 -3.04
CA LEU A 59 -1.27 1.22 -2.44
C LEU A 59 -0.77 0.00 -1.65
N HIS A 60 -1.61 -0.59 -0.80
CA HIS A 60 -1.27 -1.81 -0.07
C HIS A 60 -0.94 -2.96 -1.04
N ARG A 61 -1.74 -3.12 -2.09
CA ARG A 61 -1.50 -4.14 -3.12
C ARG A 61 -0.17 -3.93 -3.83
N ALA A 62 0.21 -2.69 -4.15
CA ALA A 62 1.49 -2.39 -4.80
C ALA A 62 2.70 -2.79 -3.92
N ILE A 63 2.63 -2.53 -2.60
CA ILE A 63 3.68 -2.95 -1.65
C ILE A 63 3.75 -4.47 -1.56
N ILE A 64 2.61 -5.15 -1.43
CA ILE A 64 2.56 -6.61 -1.33
C ILE A 64 3.13 -7.25 -2.59
N LEU A 65 2.73 -6.80 -3.78
CA LEU A 65 3.25 -7.32 -5.05
C LEU A 65 4.76 -7.16 -5.16
N ARG A 66 5.31 -6.03 -4.70
CA ARG A 66 6.77 -5.84 -4.64
C ARG A 66 7.43 -6.82 -3.67
N ALA A 67 6.89 -6.98 -2.47
CA ALA A 67 7.43 -7.93 -1.48
C ALA A 67 7.41 -9.36 -2.03
N MET A 68 6.28 -9.78 -2.61
CA MET A 68 6.14 -11.10 -3.23
C MET A 68 7.09 -11.30 -4.41
N SER A 69 7.30 -10.28 -5.24
CA SER A 69 8.26 -10.33 -6.35
C SER A 69 9.69 -10.56 -5.88
N ILE A 70 10.10 -9.89 -4.80
CA ILE A 70 11.43 -10.08 -4.18
C ILE A 70 11.55 -11.49 -3.60
N LEU A 71 10.52 -11.96 -2.89
CA LEU A 71 10.50 -13.31 -2.31
C LEU A 71 10.56 -14.40 -3.40
N ALA A 72 9.79 -14.25 -4.47
CA ALA A 72 9.79 -15.19 -5.59
C ALA A 72 11.17 -15.27 -6.26
N ARG A 73 11.86 -14.13 -6.41
CA ARG A 73 13.23 -14.09 -6.94
C ARG A 73 14.24 -14.81 -6.06
N SER A 74 14.01 -14.84 -4.75
CA SER A 74 14.87 -15.54 -3.78
C SER A 74 14.60 -17.04 -3.66
N GLY A 75 13.78 -17.62 -4.55
CA GLY A 75 13.41 -19.04 -4.52
C GLY A 75 12.04 -19.35 -3.93
N GLY A 76 11.27 -18.31 -3.57
CA GLY A 76 9.93 -18.43 -3.03
C GLY A 76 9.91 -18.92 -1.58
N ILE A 77 8.70 -19.23 -1.10
CA ILE A 77 8.44 -19.74 0.26
C ILE A 77 7.87 -21.15 0.11
N ARG A 78 8.35 -22.10 0.92
CA ARG A 78 7.89 -23.50 0.89
C ARG A 78 7.14 -23.90 2.15
N ASP A 79 7.73 -23.65 3.33
CA ASP A 79 7.18 -24.15 4.59
C ASP A 79 6.74 -23.05 5.57
N GLN A 80 7.58 -22.04 5.80
CA GLN A 80 7.32 -21.02 6.83
C GLN A 80 7.50 -19.60 6.30
N PHE A 81 6.60 -18.71 6.72
CA PHE A 81 6.65 -17.28 6.44
C PHE A 81 6.43 -16.49 7.73
N THR A 82 7.42 -15.67 8.11
CA THR A 82 7.37 -14.89 9.34
C THR A 82 7.41 -13.41 9.01
N PHE A 83 6.47 -12.64 9.56
CA PHE A 83 6.46 -11.19 9.51
C PHE A 83 7.03 -10.62 10.81
N THR A 84 7.95 -9.66 10.72
CA THR A 84 8.59 -9.04 11.89
C THR A 84 8.69 -7.53 11.75
N GLY A 85 8.97 -6.84 12.87
CA GLY A 85 9.12 -5.39 12.91
C GLY A 85 7.78 -4.64 12.96
N GLY A 86 7.83 -3.32 12.75
CA GLY A 86 6.67 -2.43 12.93
C GLY A 86 5.51 -2.64 11.95
N ILE A 87 5.70 -3.46 10.91
CA ILE A 87 4.66 -3.85 9.95
C ILE A 87 3.86 -5.09 10.39
N ALA A 88 4.29 -5.78 11.45
CA ALA A 88 3.60 -6.93 12.03
C ALA A 88 2.68 -6.54 13.20
N LYS A 89 2.28 -5.27 13.26
CA LYS A 89 1.51 -4.68 14.36
C LYS A 89 0.15 -4.19 13.88
#